data_AF-A0AAE4AKP8-F1
#
_entry.id   AF-A0AAE4AKP8-F1
#
_cell.length_a   1.000
_cell.length_b   1.000
_cell.length_c   1.000
_cell.angle_alpha   90.00
_cell.angle_beta   90.00
_cell.angle_gamma   90.00
#
_symmetry.space_group_name_H-M   'P 1'
#
loop_
_entity.id
_entity.type
_entity.pdbx_description
1 polymer ?
#
loop_
_entity_poly.entity_id
_entity_poly.type
_entity_poly.pdbx_seq_one_letter_code
_entity_poly.pdbx_strand_id
1 'polypeptide(L)'
;MARKEKQPIHKVVMTDGKRQIIQRLLQEYDIESAEDIQDALKDLLGGTIKEMMEAEMDHHLGYEKSERSDSDDARNGYKEKTINSSYGSMRIEVPQDRRSTFDPKVVKKRQKDISDIDQTLLNIPLGSSLEFISLTGPPDWYFRRQV
;
A
#
# COMPACT_ATOMS: atom_id res chain seq x y z
N MET A 1 5.52 -12.52 36.41
CA MET A 1 4.65 -12.90 35.28
C MET A 1 4.02 -11.64 34.74
N ALA A 2 4.30 -11.26 33.48
CA ALA A 2 3.77 -10.03 32.88
C ALA A 2 2.27 -10.18 32.59
N ARG A 3 1.44 -9.29 33.14
CA ARG A 3 0.02 -9.17 32.77
C ARG A 3 -0.05 -8.70 31.32
N LYS A 4 -0.53 -9.54 30.41
CA LYS A 4 -0.94 -9.10 29.06
C LYS A 4 -2.06 -8.07 29.23
N GLU A 5 -1.79 -6.82 28.88
CA GLU A 5 -2.81 -5.79 28.78
C GLU A 5 -3.84 -6.22 27.73
N LYS A 6 -5.13 -6.14 28.07
CA LYS A 6 -6.20 -6.50 27.15
C LYS A 6 -6.30 -5.40 26.10
N GLN A 7 -6.14 -5.79 24.84
CA GLN A 7 -6.38 -4.89 23.70
C GLN A 7 -7.79 -4.30 23.81
N PRO A 8 -7.97 -2.98 23.60
CA PRO A 8 -9.27 -2.34 23.69
C PRO A 8 -10.23 -2.95 22.66
N ILE A 9 -11.44 -3.28 23.10
CA ILE A 9 -12.47 -3.84 22.21
C ILE A 9 -12.87 -2.75 21.22
N HIS A 10 -12.50 -2.94 19.95
CA HIS A 10 -12.93 -2.05 18.87
C HIS A 10 -14.43 -2.24 18.63
N LYS A 11 -15.24 -1.19 18.86
CA LYS A 11 -16.67 -1.21 18.54
C LYS A 11 -16.84 -0.94 17.05
N VAL A 12 -17.36 -1.92 16.32
CA VAL A 12 -17.62 -1.79 14.89
C VAL A 12 -18.75 -0.78 14.66
N VAL A 13 -18.39 0.40 14.15
CA VAL A 13 -19.35 1.40 13.66
C VAL A 13 -19.46 1.26 12.16
N MET A 14 -20.66 0.93 11.70
CA MET A 14 -20.93 0.64 10.29
C MET A 14 -21.55 1.85 9.60
N THR A 15 -20.74 2.50 8.76
CA THR A 15 -21.13 3.61 7.88
C THR A 15 -21.50 3.07 6.50
N ASP A 16 -22.29 3.79 5.72
CA ASP A 16 -22.69 3.33 4.38
C ASP A 16 -21.49 3.11 3.43
N GLY A 17 -20.43 3.92 3.55
CA GLY A 17 -19.18 3.69 2.81
C GLY A 17 -18.50 2.36 3.17
N LYS A 18 -18.39 2.04 4.46
CA LYS A 18 -17.87 0.72 4.92
C LYS A 18 -18.72 -0.44 4.41
N ARG A 19 -20.06 -0.30 4.35
CA ARG A 19 -20.94 -1.32 3.78
C ARG A 19 -20.66 -1.56 2.30
N GLN A 20 -20.46 -0.49 1.52
CA GLN A 20 -20.14 -0.61 0.09
C GLN A 20 -18.79 -1.31 -0.12
N ILE A 21 -17.77 -0.99 0.67
CA ILE A 21 -16.46 -1.64 0.58
C ILE A 21 -16.59 -3.13 0.93
N ILE A 22 -17.28 -3.48 2.01
CA ILE A 22 -17.50 -4.88 2.41
C ILE A 22 -18.26 -5.64 1.32
N GLN A 23 -19.31 -5.04 0.73
CA GLN A 23 -20.06 -5.68 -0.36
C GLN A 23 -19.20 -5.95 -1.59
N ARG A 24 -18.33 -5.00 -1.98
CA ARG A 24 -17.40 -5.21 -3.08
C ARG A 24 -16.39 -6.31 -2.77
N LEU A 25 -15.85 -6.35 -1.55
CA LEU A 25 -14.92 -7.40 -1.14
C LEU A 25 -15.57 -8.79 -1.19
N LEU A 26 -16.82 -8.92 -0.73
CA LEU A 26 -17.58 -10.17 -0.79
C LEU A 26 -17.98 -10.60 -2.21
N GLN A 27 -17.97 -9.67 -3.18
CA GLN A 27 -18.27 -9.96 -4.58
C GLN A 27 -17.02 -10.35 -5.37
N GLU A 28 -15.89 -9.69 -5.08
CA GLU A 28 -14.62 -9.91 -5.78
C GLU A 28 -13.92 -11.18 -5.28
N TYR A 29 -13.99 -11.41 -3.97
CA TYR A 29 -13.46 -12.60 -3.34
C TYR A 29 -14.65 -13.47 -2.93
N ASP A 30 -14.76 -14.67 -3.50
CA ASP A 30 -15.78 -15.67 -3.15
C ASP A 30 -15.57 -16.16 -1.70
N ILE A 31 -15.91 -15.31 -0.74
CA ILE A 31 -15.62 -15.51 0.68
C ILE A 31 -16.69 -16.45 1.27
N GLU A 32 -16.25 -17.65 1.65
CA GLU A 32 -17.11 -18.65 2.33
C GLU A 32 -16.70 -18.87 3.80
N SER A 33 -15.47 -18.50 4.16
CA SER A 33 -14.88 -18.75 5.46
C SER A 33 -14.10 -17.57 6.02
N ALA A 34 -13.76 -17.65 7.31
CA ALA A 34 -12.88 -16.66 7.95
C ALA A 34 -11.44 -16.70 7.41
N GLU A 35 -11.02 -17.80 6.79
CA GLU A 35 -9.72 -17.94 6.14
C GLU A 35 -9.68 -17.16 4.83
N ASP A 36 -10.75 -17.24 4.03
CA ASP A 36 -10.89 -16.48 2.77
C ASP A 36 -10.87 -14.97 3.01
N ILE A 37 -11.43 -14.52 4.14
CA ILE A 37 -11.32 -13.11 4.56
C ILE A 37 -9.86 -12.72 4.80
N GLN A 38 -9.06 -13.59 5.44
CA GLN A 38 -7.66 -13.29 5.70
C GLN A 38 -6.86 -13.21 4.40
N ASP A 39 -7.12 -14.11 3.46
CA ASP A 39 -6.44 -14.11 2.16
C ASP A 39 -6.85 -12.90 1.30
N ALA A 40 -8.14 -12.55 1.29
CA ALA A 40 -8.60 -11.31 0.66
C ALA A 40 -7.94 -10.05 1.26
N LEU A 41 -7.77 -10.01 2.59
CA LEU A 41 -7.08 -8.90 3.26
C LEU A 41 -5.59 -8.87 2.96
N LYS A 42 -4.91 -10.03 2.86
CA LYS A 42 -3.52 -10.11 2.41
C LYS A 42 -3.40 -9.55 1.00
N ASP A 43 -4.22 -10.02 0.06
CA ASP A 43 -4.15 -9.57 -1.33
C ASP A 43 -4.44 -8.08 -1.47
N LEU A 44 -5.47 -7.57 -0.78
CA LEU A 44 -5.79 -6.15 -0.76
C LEU A 44 -4.64 -5.30 -0.22
N LEU A 45 -4.00 -5.74 0.87
CA LEU A 45 -2.84 -5.07 1.44
C LEU A 45 -1.67 -5.03 0.44
N GLY A 46 -1.42 -6.14 -0.25
CA GLY A 46 -0.34 -6.25 -1.25
C GLY A 46 -0.59 -5.39 -2.47
N GLY A 47 -1.83 -5.38 -2.96
CA GLY A 47 -2.27 -4.51 -4.05
C GLY A 47 -2.10 -3.04 -3.68
N THR A 48 -2.53 -2.65 -2.47
CA THR A 48 -2.39 -1.27 -1.99
C THR A 48 -0.92 -0.85 -1.91
N ILE A 49 -0.06 -1.69 -1.32
CA ILE A 49 1.39 -1.41 -1.23
C ILE A 49 2.02 -1.31 -2.63
N LYS A 50 1.62 -2.19 -3.56
CA LYS A 50 2.07 -2.14 -4.95
C LYS A 50 1.70 -0.81 -5.61
N GLU A 51 0.44 -0.40 -5.52
CA GLU A 51 -0.03 0.88 -6.07
C GLU A 51 0.72 2.08 -5.48
N MET A 52 0.96 2.08 -4.16
CA MET A 52 1.72 3.16 -3.54
C MET A 52 3.17 3.21 -4.04
N MET A 53 3.84 2.07 -4.20
CA MET A 53 5.20 2.03 -4.74
C MET A 53 5.24 2.43 -6.23
N GLU A 54 4.18 2.13 -7.00
CA GLU A 54 4.06 2.58 -8.39
C GLU A 54 3.95 4.09 -8.48
N ALA A 55 3.16 4.71 -7.60
CA ALA A 55 3.06 6.16 -7.49
C ALA A 55 4.39 6.80 -7.05
N GLU A 56 5.12 6.17 -6.10
CA GLU A 56 6.48 6.60 -5.75
C GLU A 56 7.43 6.52 -6.94
N MET A 57 7.29 5.50 -7.80
CA MET A 57 8.10 5.33 -9.00
C MET A 57 7.78 6.39 -10.06
N ASP A 58 6.50 6.72 -10.28
CA ASP A 58 6.09 7.81 -11.17
C ASP A 58 6.70 9.13 -10.70
N HIS A 59 6.69 9.39 -9.39
CA HIS A 59 7.33 10.58 -8.82
C HIS A 59 8.86 10.55 -8.97
N HIS A 60 9.51 9.41 -8.70
CA HIS A 60 10.96 9.24 -8.82
C HIS A 60 11.46 9.49 -10.24
N LEU A 61 10.73 9.01 -11.24
CA LEU A 61 11.07 9.18 -12.65
C LEU A 61 10.56 10.52 -13.22
N GLY A 62 9.52 11.10 -12.62
CA GLY A 62 8.91 12.36 -13.04
C GLY A 62 7.93 12.23 -14.21
N TYR A 63 7.51 11.00 -14.55
CA TYR A 63 6.56 10.72 -15.63
C TYR A 63 5.81 9.40 -15.37
N GLU A 64 4.62 9.27 -15.94
CA GLU A 64 3.76 8.11 -15.73
C GLU A 64 4.18 6.90 -16.58
N LYS A 65 3.72 5.70 -16.19
CA LYS A 65 3.96 4.48 -16.96
C LYS A 65 3.48 4.62 -18.41
N SER A 66 4.39 4.44 -19.36
CA SER A 66 4.16 4.54 -20.82
C SER A 66 4.03 5.97 -21.36
N GLU A 67 4.24 6.98 -20.53
CA GLU A 67 4.41 8.35 -21.00
C GLU A 67 5.78 8.49 -21.69
N ARG A 68 5.82 9.25 -22.79
CA ARG A 68 7.09 9.58 -23.43
C ARG A 68 7.80 10.62 -22.57
N SER A 69 9.00 10.31 -22.13
CA SER A 69 9.86 11.24 -21.42
C SER A 69 11.23 11.30 -22.07
N ASP A 70 11.87 12.46 -21.95
CA ASP A 70 13.30 12.64 -22.25
C ASP A 70 14.17 12.23 -21.05
N SER A 71 13.60 11.45 -20.12
CA SER A 71 14.29 10.97 -18.93
C SER A 71 15.41 10.02 -19.34
N ASP A 72 16.53 10.23 -18.67
CA ASP A 72 17.76 9.48 -18.82
C ASP A 72 17.71 8.11 -18.09
N ASP A 73 16.68 7.92 -17.27
CA ASP A 73 16.33 6.69 -16.55
C ASP A 73 14.93 6.20 -16.93
N ALA A 74 14.70 4.89 -16.78
CA ALA A 74 13.45 4.26 -17.17
C ALA A 74 13.06 3.10 -16.25
N ARG A 75 11.77 2.74 -16.25
CA ARG A 75 11.27 1.54 -15.57
C ARG A 75 11.91 0.28 -16.16
N ASN A 76 12.35 -0.63 -15.29
CA ASN A 76 13.01 -1.88 -15.62
C ASN A 76 12.31 -3.08 -14.98
N GLY A 77 11.00 -3.17 -15.19
CA GLY A 77 10.17 -4.26 -14.67
C GLY A 77 9.99 -4.24 -13.15
N TYR A 78 9.78 -5.43 -12.59
CA TYR A 78 9.45 -5.62 -11.19
C TYR A 78 10.37 -6.66 -10.55
N LYS A 79 10.58 -6.51 -9.25
CA LYS A 79 11.29 -7.46 -8.42
C LYS A 79 10.38 -8.03 -7.35
N GLU A 80 10.35 -9.35 -7.25
CA GLU A 80 9.63 -10.03 -6.18
C GLU A 80 10.28 -9.77 -4.82
N LYS A 81 9.45 -9.49 -3.82
CA LYS A 81 9.85 -9.31 -2.43
C LYS A 81 8.84 -9.97 -1.52
N THR A 82 9.32 -10.86 -0.64
CA THR A 82 8.51 -11.43 0.44
C THR A 82 8.54 -10.50 1.65
N ILE A 83 7.36 -10.13 2.14
CA ILE A 83 7.15 -9.32 3.33
C ILE A 83 6.28 -10.07 4.34
N ASN A 84 6.40 -9.71 5.61
CA ASN A 84 5.64 -10.26 6.72
C ASN A 84 4.76 -9.16 7.29
N SER A 85 3.47 -9.45 7.39
CA SER A 85 2.45 -8.59 8.00
C SER A 85 1.80 -9.31 9.17
N SER A 86 0.91 -8.61 9.86
CA SER A 86 0.07 -9.19 10.93
C SER A 86 -0.87 -10.29 10.41
N TYR A 87 -1.20 -10.25 9.12
CA TYR A 87 -2.02 -11.25 8.43
C TYR A 87 -1.21 -12.45 7.93
N GLY A 88 0.12 -12.35 7.88
CA GLY A 88 1.02 -13.44 7.47
C GLY A 88 2.08 -12.99 6.47
N SER A 89 2.83 -13.96 5.93
CA SER A 89 3.80 -13.69 4.88
C SER A 89 3.14 -13.60 3.51
N MET A 90 3.54 -12.62 2.72
CA MET A 90 3.02 -12.41 1.37
C MET A 90 4.13 -11.96 0.41
N ARG A 91 3.89 -12.16 -0.90
CA ARG A 91 4.81 -11.72 -1.95
C ARG A 91 4.23 -10.50 -2.65
N ILE A 92 5.06 -9.49 -2.85
CA ILE A 92 4.72 -8.27 -3.58
C ILE A 92 5.72 -8.03 -4.72
N GLU A 93 5.24 -7.37 -5.77
CA GLU A 93 6.06 -6.90 -6.88
C GLU A 93 6.48 -5.46 -6.64
N VAL A 94 7.79 -5.23 -6.56
CA VAL A 94 8.37 -3.91 -6.33
C VAL A 94 8.86 -3.34 -7.67
N PRO A 95 8.42 -2.15 -8.10
CA PRO A 95 8.90 -1.54 -9.33
C PRO A 95 10.40 -1.21 -9.24
N GLN A 96 11.11 -1.32 -10.36
CA GLN A 96 12.53 -1.00 -10.45
C GLN A 96 12.81 0.02 -11.55
N ASP A 97 13.80 0.87 -11.34
CA ASP A 97 14.38 1.75 -12.34
C ASP A 97 15.65 1.14 -12.95
N ARG A 98 16.02 1.58 -14.15
CA ARG A 98 17.14 1.04 -14.92
C ARG A 98 18.48 1.41 -14.29
N ARG A 99 18.58 2.58 -13.66
CA ARG A 99 19.79 3.01 -12.93
C ARG A 99 19.85 2.47 -11.50
N SER A 100 18.83 1.76 -11.01
CA SER A 100 18.76 1.20 -9.64
C SER A 100 18.89 2.25 -8.52
N THR A 101 18.51 3.49 -8.82
CA THR A 101 18.53 4.65 -7.91
C THR A 101 17.25 4.78 -7.08
N PHE A 102 16.16 4.14 -7.48
CA PHE A 102 14.87 4.20 -6.77
C PHE A 102 15.01 3.78 -5.29
N ASP A 103 14.54 4.61 -4.36
CA ASP A 103 14.57 4.36 -2.91
C ASP A 103 13.16 4.45 -2.29
N PRO A 104 12.40 3.33 -2.28
CA PRO A 104 11.01 3.32 -1.86
C PRO A 104 10.84 3.68 -0.38
N LYS A 105 9.82 4.47 -0.05
CA LYS A 105 9.53 4.91 1.31
C LYS A 105 8.47 4.05 1.99
N VAL A 106 7.45 3.60 1.25
CA VAL A 106 6.42 2.69 1.77
C VAL A 106 7.04 1.41 2.32
N VAL A 107 7.83 0.70 1.51
CA VAL A 107 8.56 -0.50 1.95
C VAL A 107 10.04 -0.36 1.64
N LYS A 108 10.81 0.05 2.64
CA LYS A 108 12.24 0.37 2.49
C LYS A 108 13.03 -0.82 1.93
N LYS A 109 14.15 -0.52 1.28
CA LYS A 109 15.09 -1.54 0.82
C LYS A 109 15.48 -2.47 1.98
N ARG A 110 15.43 -3.78 1.73
CA ARG A 110 15.72 -4.87 2.70
C ARG A 110 14.77 -4.98 3.90
N GLN A 111 13.84 -4.05 4.10
CA GLN A 111 12.79 -4.20 5.10
C GLN A 111 11.86 -5.35 4.71
N LYS A 112 11.66 -6.32 5.60
CA LYS A 112 10.77 -7.48 5.39
C LYS A 112 9.55 -7.47 6.30
N ASP A 113 9.59 -6.72 7.40
CA ASP A 113 8.48 -6.61 8.33
C ASP A 113 7.72 -5.31 8.07
N ILE A 114 6.40 -5.42 7.91
CA ILE A 114 5.48 -4.31 7.66
C ILE A 114 4.35 -4.26 8.69
N SER A 115 4.46 -4.99 9.80
CA SER A 115 3.42 -5.08 10.83
C SER A 115 2.98 -3.72 11.39
N ASP A 116 3.89 -2.73 11.41
CA ASP A 116 3.59 -1.36 11.85
C ASP A 116 2.74 -0.57 10.82
N ILE A 117 2.85 -0.94 9.55
CA ILE A 117 2.17 -0.27 8.42
C ILE A 117 0.71 -0.72 8.33
N ASP A 118 0.42 -1.99 8.64
CA ASP A 118 -0.94 -2.58 8.63
C ASP A 118 -1.95 -1.75 9.44
N GLN A 119 -1.52 -1.25 10.61
CA GLN A 119 -2.39 -0.46 11.49
C GLN A 119 -2.67 0.93 10.94
N THR A 120 -1.79 1.46 10.09
CA THR A 120 -1.91 2.80 9.52
C THR A 120 -2.74 2.77 8.22
N LEU A 121 -2.53 1.75 7.37
CA LEU A 121 -3.25 1.59 6.10
C LEU A 121 -4.75 1.37 6.28
N LEU A 122 -5.18 0.62 7.31
CA LEU A 122 -6.61 0.39 7.61
C LEU A 122 -7.36 1.65 8.06
N ASN A 123 -6.64 2.70 8.47
CA ASN A 123 -7.23 3.95 8.94
C ASN A 123 -7.31 5.02 7.84
N ILE A 124 -6.71 4.78 6.67
CA ILE A 124 -6.77 5.69 5.51
C ILE A 124 -8.06 5.37 4.74
N PRO A 125 -9.02 6.30 4.62
CA PRO A 125 -10.18 6.08 3.77
C PRO A 125 -9.72 5.88 2.32
N LEU A 126 -10.24 4.86 1.62
CA LEU A 126 -9.84 4.47 0.25
C LEU A 126 -9.85 5.61 -0.80
N GLY A 127 -10.45 6.76 -0.50
CA GLY A 127 -10.42 7.97 -1.35
C GLY A 127 -9.30 8.98 -1.02
N SER A 128 -8.44 8.70 -0.05
CA SER A 128 -7.39 9.61 0.46
C SER A 128 -5.97 9.12 0.18
N SER A 129 -5.80 8.06 -0.61
CA SER A 129 -4.51 7.53 -1.02
C SER A 129 -3.59 8.58 -1.68
N LEU A 130 -4.16 9.54 -2.41
CA LEU A 130 -3.43 10.67 -3.00
C LEU A 130 -3.18 11.84 -2.02
N GLU A 131 -4.05 12.04 -1.03
CA GLU A 131 -3.87 13.08 0.01
C GLU A 131 -2.95 12.62 1.16
N PHE A 132 -2.79 11.30 1.35
CA PHE A 132 -1.88 10.75 2.35
C PHE A 132 -0.40 10.93 1.94
N ILE A 133 -0.11 10.80 0.65
CA ILE A 133 1.22 11.07 0.08
C ILE A 133 1.57 12.55 0.23
N SER A 134 0.60 13.47 0.10
CA SER A 134 0.86 14.88 0.37
C SER A 134 1.13 15.11 1.86
N LEU A 135 0.28 14.66 2.78
CA LEU A 135 0.40 14.96 4.22
C LEU A 135 1.55 14.27 4.97
N THR A 136 2.08 13.16 4.46
CA THR A 136 3.20 12.42 5.09
C THR A 136 4.47 12.35 4.24
N GLY A 137 4.42 12.86 3.00
CA GLY A 137 5.59 13.07 2.15
C GLY A 137 6.39 14.31 2.57
N PRO A 138 7.68 14.40 2.18
CA PRO A 138 8.50 15.57 2.47
C PRO A 138 7.90 16.88 1.89
N PRO A 139 8.15 18.04 2.52
CA PRO A 139 7.48 19.32 2.22
C PRO A 139 7.57 19.83 0.76
N ASP A 140 8.46 19.27 -0.05
CA ASP A 140 8.65 19.59 -1.46
C ASP A 140 7.62 18.92 -2.39
N TRP A 141 6.85 17.93 -1.90
CA TRP A 141 5.88 17.18 -2.70
C TRP A 141 4.52 17.89 -2.87
N TYR A 142 4.31 19.01 -2.19
CA TYR A 142 3.00 19.70 -2.13
C TYR A 142 2.71 20.64 -3.33
N PHE A 143 3.69 20.91 -4.20
CA PHE A 143 3.64 22.09 -5.09
C PHE A 143 3.22 21.86 -6.55
N ARG A 144 2.80 20.65 -6.96
CA ARG A 144 2.47 20.38 -8.38
C ARG A 144 1.08 19.78 -8.60
N ARG A 145 0.04 20.58 -8.29
CA ARG A 145 -1.30 20.39 -8.88
C ARG A 145 -2.16 21.66 -8.87
N GLN A 146 -1.64 22.73 -9.48
CA GLN A 146 -2.46 23.82 -10.02
C GLN A 146 -1.83 24.33 -11.31
N VAL A 147 -2.02 23.61 -12.41
CA VAL A 147 -2.28 24.17 -13.75
C VAL A 147 -3.10 23.15 -14.52
#